data_AF-A0A2L0HCI3-F1
#
_entry.id   AF-A0A2L0HCI3-F1
#
_cell.length_a   1.000
_cell.length_b   1.000
_cell.length_c   1.000
_cell.angle_alpha   90.00
_cell.angle_beta   90.00
_cell.angle_gamma   90.00
#
_symmetry.space_group_name_H-M   'P 1'
#
loop_
_entity.id
_entity.type
_entity.pdbx_description
1 polymer ?
#
loop_
_entity_poly.entity_id
_entity_poly.type
_entity_poly.pdbx_seq_one_letter_code
_entity_poly.pdbx_strand_id
1 'polypeptide(L)' 'MHKFTVVVMKEFEADTAEEAALLMYQELARGPAPLQYSVTDEARNARDLTLDRAGADEFAAVDHTADPGNW' A
#
# COMPACT_ATOMS: atom_id res chain seq x y z
N MET A 1 -0.28 16.42 -12.02
CA MET A 1 -0.03 15.11 -11.38
C MET A 1 0.34 15.39 -9.93
N HIS A 2 -0.45 14.89 -8.98
CA HIS A 2 -0.16 14.99 -7.55
C HIS A 2 0.68 13.80 -7.11
N LYS A 3 1.65 14.04 -6.22
CA LYS A 3 2.49 12.97 -5.66
C LYS A 3 1.90 12.49 -4.35
N PHE A 4 1.80 11.18 -4.20
CA PHE A 4 1.38 10.54 -2.96
C PHE A 4 2.45 9.56 -2.52
N THR A 5 2.77 9.54 -1.23
CA THR A 5 3.55 8.48 -0.61
C THR A 5 2.58 7.48 -0.01
N VAL A 6 2.69 6.22 -0.42
CA VAL A 6 1.83 5.13 0.06
C VAL A 6 2.69 4.17 0.86
N VAL A 7 2.30 3.92 2.11
CA VAL A 7 2.97 2.95 2.99
C VAL A 7 1.95 1.94 3.50
N VAL A 8 2.38 0.68 3.64
CA VAL A 8 1.59 -0.34 4.33
C VAL A 8 1.96 -0.27 5.80
N MET A 9 0.99 0.02 6.65
CA MET A 9 1.21 0.09 8.09
C MET A 9 0.83 -1.23 8.73
N LYS A 10 1.80 -1.86 9.39
CA LYS A 10 1.59 -3.06 10.17
C LYS A 10 2.54 -3.12 11.34
N GLU A 11 2.02 -3.60 12.46
CA GLU A 11 2.77 -3.76 13.70
C GLU A 11 3.33 -5.18 13.77
N PHE A 12 4.62 -5.27 14.07
CA PHE A 12 5.33 -6.52 14.29
C PHE A 12 6.07 -6.43 15.62
N GLU A 13 6.03 -7.49 16.41
CA GLU A 13 6.94 -7.65 17.53
C GLU A 13 8.28 -8.14 16.97
N ALA A 14 9.31 -7.30 17.06
CA ALA A 14 10.64 -7.57 16.55
C ALA A 14 11.69 -6.92 17.46
N ASP A 15 12.86 -7.55 17.56
CA ASP A 15 13.97 -7.03 18.37
C ASP A 15 14.63 -5.80 17.73
N THR A 16 14.52 -5.65 16.40
CA THR A 16 15.11 -4.54 15.64
C THR A 16 14.20 -4.05 14.50
N ALA A 17 14.45 -2.82 14.04
CA ALA A 17 13.75 -2.25 12.89
C ALA A 17 14.03 -3.03 11.58
N GLU A 18 15.24 -3.56 11.42
CA GLU A 18 15.61 -4.41 10.27
C GLU A 18 14.81 -5.71 10.28
N GLU A 19 14.67 -6.35 11.44
CA GLU A 19 13.86 -7.55 11.59
C GLU A 19 12.38 -7.28 11.30
N ALA A 20 11.82 -6.17 11.82
CA ALA A 20 10.45 -5.76 11.48
C ALA A 20 10.26 -5.56 9.96
N ALA A 21 11.24 -4.98 9.27
CA ALA A 21 11.21 -4.83 7.81
C ALA A 21 11.29 -6.18 7.07
N LEU A 22 12.10 -7.12 7.56
CA LEU A 22 12.16 -8.47 7.02
C LEU A 22 10.86 -9.26 7.24
N LEU A 23 10.22 -9.10 8.41
CA LEU A 23 8.90 -9.68 8.69
C LEU A 23 7.84 -9.11 7.76
N MET A 24 7.86 -7.78 7.53
CA MET A 24 6.97 -7.14 6.58
C MET A 24 7.18 -7.69 5.15
N TYR A 25 8.43 -7.81 4.71
CA TYR A 25 8.75 -8.41 3.42
C TYR A 25 8.26 -9.86 3.32
N GLN A 26 8.49 -10.67 4.36
CA GLN A 26 8.02 -12.05 4.42
C GLN A 26 6.50 -12.14 4.28
N GLU A 27 5.78 -11.25 4.96
CA GLU A 27 4.32 -11.22 4.90
C GLU A 27 3.82 -10.87 3.50
N LEU A 28 4.38 -9.82 2.88
CA LEU A 28 4.00 -9.43 1.51
C LEU A 28 4.33 -10.51 0.47
N ALA A 29 5.40 -11.28 0.69
CA ALA A 29 5.81 -12.34 -0.23
C ALA A 29 4.93 -13.61 -0.12
N ARG A 30 4.25 -13.82 1.00
CA ARG A 30 3.50 -15.06 1.30
C ARG A 30 1.99 -14.85 1.41
N GLY A 31 1.58 -13.67 1.84
CA GLY A 31 0.20 -13.31 2.06
C GLY A 31 -0.47 -12.74 0.82
N PRO A 32 -1.81 -12.59 0.84
CA PRO A 32 -2.49 -11.76 -0.14
C PRO A 32 -2.01 -10.30 -0.03
N ALA A 33 -2.14 -9.54 -1.12
CA ALA A 33 -1.82 -8.12 -1.11
C ALA A 33 -2.55 -7.40 0.04
N PRO A 34 -1.88 -6.46 0.73
CA PRO A 34 -2.50 -5.72 1.81
C PRO A 34 -3.67 -4.88 1.28
N LEU A 35 -4.65 -4.64 2.14
CA LEU A 35 -5.80 -3.78 1.81
C LEU A 35 -5.78 -2.48 2.61
N GLN A 36 -4.95 -2.38 3.65
CA GLN A 36 -4.78 -1.16 4.43
C GLN A 36 -3.49 -0.45 4.06
N TYR A 37 -3.62 0.84 3.78
CA TYR A 37 -2.52 1.70 3.38
C TYR A 37 -2.67 3.05 4.07
N SER A 38 -1.56 3.62 4.51
CA SER A 38 -1.50 5.03 4.89
C SER A 38 -0.99 5.82 3.69
N VAL A 39 -1.77 6.82 3.27
CA VAL A 39 -1.49 7.65 2.10
C VAL A 39 -1.22 9.07 2.55
N THR A 40 -0.02 9.55 2.24
CA THR A 40 0.44 10.91 2.55
C THR A 40 0.51 11.75 1.29
N ASP A 41 -0.19 12.89 1.26
CA ASP A 41 -0.14 13.83 0.14
C ASP A 41 1.03 14.82 0.23
N GLU A 42 1.18 15.69 -0.78
CA GLU A 42 2.29 16.66 -0.89
C GLU A 42 2.32 17.69 0.25
N ALA A 43 1.16 18.00 0.85
CA ALA A 43 1.04 18.85 2.04
C ALA A 43 1.26 18.06 3.35
N ARG A 44 1.69 16.80 3.26
CA ARG A 44 1.99 15.90 4.38
C ARG A 44 0.78 15.52 5.23
N ASN A 45 -0.45 15.62 4.71
CA ASN A 45 -1.59 15.03 5.41
C ASN A 45 -1.60 13.53 5.12
N ALA A 46 -1.54 12.73 6.18
CA ALA A 46 -1.67 11.28 6.11
C ALA A 46 -3.13 10.90 6.36
N ARG A 47 -3.61 9.92 5.60
CA ARG A 47 -4.92 9.29 5.79
C ARG A 47 -4.83 7.80 5.57
N ASP A 48 -5.46 7.04 6.45
CA ASP A 48 -5.53 5.59 6.33
C ASP A 48 -6.71 5.20 5.44
N LEU A 49 -6.43 4.39 4.44
CA LEU A 49 -7.39 3.88 3.48
C LEU A 49 -7.46 2.36 3.61
N THR A 50 -8.67 1.82 3.64
CA THR A 50 -8.94 0.40 3.49
C THR A 50 -9.58 0.18 2.13
N LEU A 51 -8.91 -0.59 1.28
CA LEU A 51 -9.40 -0.95 -0.05
C LEU A 51 -10.36 -2.13 0.03
N ASP A 52 -11.34 -2.14 -0.86
CA ASP A 52 -12.12 -3.34 -1.15
C ASP A 52 -11.27 -4.30 -1.99
N ARG A 53 -11.27 -5.59 -1.63
CA ARG A 53 -10.46 -6.60 -2.31
C ARG A 53 -10.87 -6.75 -3.77
N ALA A 54 -12.17 -6.85 -4.06
CA ALA A 54 -12.64 -7.07 -5.42
C ALA A 54 -12.30 -5.88 -6.32
N GLY A 55 -12.49 -4.65 -5.83
CA GLY A 55 -12.09 -3.45 -6.56
C GLY A 55 -10.58 -3.33 -6.77
N ALA A 56 -9.78 -3.71 -5.77
CA ALA A 56 -8.32 -3.71 -5.90
C ALA A 56 -7.81 -4.78 -6.88
N ASP A 57 -8.38 -5.98 -6.86
CA ASP A 57 -8.06 -7.06 -7.80
C ASP A 57 -8.47 -6.69 -9.24
N GLU A 58 -9.64 -6.05 -9.43
CA GLU A 58 -10.08 -5.55 -10.74
C GLU A 58 -9.11 -4.48 -11.27
N PHE A 59 -8.71 -3.53 -10.42
CA PHE A 59 -7.73 -2.51 -10.76
C PHE A 59 -6.35 -3.12 -11.07
N ALA A 60 -5.93 -4.17 -10.34
CA ALA A 60 -4.65 -4.84 -10.59
C ALA A 60 -4.64 -5.67 -11.88
N ALA A 61 -5.80 -6.15 -12.34
CA ALA A 61 -5.94 -6.94 -13.55
C ALA A 61 -5.86 -6.11 -14.84
N VAL A 62 -6.00 -4.78 -14.75
CA VAL A 62 -6.00 -3.87 -15.89
C VAL A 62 -4.76 -2.97 -15.84
N ASP A 63 -4.09 -2.79 -16.98
CA ASP A 63 -2.97 -1.85 -17.08
C ASP A 63 -3.51 -0.40 -17.14
N HIS A 64 -3.62 0.23 -15.97
CA HIS A 64 -4.06 1.61 -15.83
C HIS A 64 -2.92 2.64 -15.99
N THR A 65 -1.70 2.19 -16.32
CA THR A 65 -0.55 3.11 -16.45
C THR A 65 -0.54 3.85 -17.79
N ALA A 66 -1.39 3.43 -18.73
CA ALA A 66 -1.47 3.98 -20.09
C ALA A 66 -2.35 5.24 -20.22
N ASP A 67 -3.30 5.52 -19.30
CA ASP A 67 -4.25 6.64 -19.43
C ASP A 67 -4.50 7.38 -18.10
N PRO A 68 -3.64 8.36 -17.73
CA PRO A 68 -3.76 9.11 -16.47
C PRO A 68 -4.91 10.14 -16.43
N GLY A 69 -5.78 10.19 -17.45
CA GLY A 69 -6.74 11.27 -17.66
C GLY A 69 -8.21 10.99 -17.33
N ASN A 70 -8.56 9.79 -16.83
CA ASN A 70 -9.96 9.37 -16.71
C ASN A 70 -10.42 9.00 -15.28
N TRP A 71 -9.75 9.51 -14.25
CA TRP A 71 -10.10 9.30 -12.85
C TRP A 71 -9.81 10.53 -11.98
#